data_AF-A1DAS9-F1
#
_entry.id   AF-A1DAS9-F1
#
_cell.length_a   1.000
_cell.length_b   1.000
_cell.length_c   1.000
_cell.angle_alpha   90.00
_cell.angle_beta   90.00
_cell.angle_gamma   90.00
#
_symmetry.space_group_name_H-M   'P 1'
#
loop_
_entity.id
_entity.type
_entity.pdbx_description
1 polymer ?
#
loop_
_entity_poly.entity_id
_entity_poly.type
_entity_poly.pdbx_seq_one_letter_code
_entity_poly.pdbx_strand_id
1 'polypeptide(L)'
;MPRQRSKGCIPCKIRRKKCDERKPTCVACARNVLLCAWDSESPTSQPHNSGGKGFKTKSPRLGRHQSAPKSMISDIAVSAAPNLIHPQLAHPKTNFLYSFFYARAAQTLSIRDREGNPFVHVLMPMAATSDIVFQAMIAFSGAIYEQQHSDALATTTWGHYAQAIRSLKHALTLYVDHQVDRGTELVATVLLLLSLEVIKADSDGHAFRHLRACRELVSGTFAHCQNPQLLGFLAEYYLYTLSLLPSSLIDTSDPIEEDIDFAFRILLNNSVPATGVLCGCAPEMFRTISKATVISRRLYDEFTNDAGPSVECLRERDDLYNYVQSWLPEHADEENTMIARVYQTALLVLLLQAEPGASDTVAMDELVSDLINLLRMIPVESNTTTVLAWPLATVAPCVKSGTDQAFILQYLGAVVQKYRFGNHRQTEQLLQLIWSRRDLQERGPYCIPRAMEVQGCRFLLC
;
A
#
# COMPACT_ATOMS: atom_id res chain seq x y z
N MET A 1 -27.44 6.00 -41.50
CA MET A 1 -26.22 6.43 -40.80
C MET A 1 -26.19 5.80 -39.41
N PRO A 2 -25.11 5.13 -38.98
CA PRO A 2 -25.04 4.59 -37.63
C PRO A 2 -24.94 5.76 -36.65
N ARG A 3 -25.84 5.80 -35.64
CA ARG A 3 -25.73 6.75 -34.51
C ARG A 3 -24.38 6.52 -33.83
N GLN A 4 -23.45 7.47 -33.95
CA GLN A 4 -22.23 7.49 -33.14
C GLN A 4 -22.63 7.34 -31.67
N ARG A 5 -22.19 6.24 -31.03
CA ARG A 5 -22.31 6.07 -29.58
C ARG A 5 -21.66 7.29 -28.92
N SER A 6 -22.41 8.01 -28.09
CA SER A 6 -21.87 9.18 -27.39
C SER A 6 -20.64 8.75 -26.58
N LYS A 7 -19.51 9.42 -26.75
CA LYS A 7 -18.23 9.09 -26.11
C LYS A 7 -18.17 9.40 -24.59
N GLY A 8 -19.24 9.95 -24.01
CA GLY A 8 -19.29 10.30 -22.59
C GLY A 8 -19.29 9.11 -21.62
N CYS A 9 -18.96 9.37 -20.36
CA CYS A 9 -19.00 8.37 -19.28
C CYS A 9 -20.43 7.85 -19.02
N ILE A 10 -20.55 6.67 -18.42
CA ILE A 10 -21.82 5.97 -18.15
C ILE A 10 -22.81 6.87 -17.38
N PRO A 11 -22.45 7.54 -16.26
CA PRO A 11 -23.40 8.39 -15.55
C PRO A 11 -23.90 9.58 -16.38
N CYS A 12 -23.02 10.19 -17.20
CA CYS A 12 -23.40 11.31 -18.05
C CYS A 12 -24.33 10.87 -19.20
N LYS A 13 -24.10 9.67 -19.76
CA LYS A 13 -24.98 9.03 -20.75
C LYS A 13 -26.38 8.81 -20.17
N ILE A 14 -26.47 8.18 -19.00
CA ILE A 14 -27.75 7.90 -18.33
C ILE A 14 -28.51 9.19 -18.02
N ARG A 15 -27.81 10.20 -17.48
CA ARG A 15 -28.40 11.50 -17.14
C ARG A 15 -28.63 12.42 -18.34
N ARG A 16 -28.22 12.01 -19.55
CA ARG A 16 -28.26 12.80 -20.79
C ARG A 16 -27.62 14.18 -20.62
N LYS A 17 -26.44 14.25 -19.98
CA LYS A 17 -25.66 15.49 -19.78
C LYS A 17 -24.39 15.48 -20.62
N LYS A 18 -23.90 16.67 -21.00
CA LYS A 18 -22.63 16.82 -21.74
C LYS A 18 -21.49 16.33 -20.86
N CYS A 19 -20.70 15.40 -21.39
CA CYS A 19 -19.48 14.91 -20.76
C CYS A 19 -18.28 15.58 -21.44
N ASP A 20 -17.33 16.04 -20.64
CA ASP A 20 -16.05 16.61 -21.06
C ASP A 20 -14.98 15.54 -21.34
N GLU A 21 -15.32 14.25 -21.24
CA GLU A 21 -14.46 13.10 -21.59
C GLU A 21 -13.14 12.99 -20.77
N ARG A 22 -12.92 13.87 -19.79
CA ARG A 22 -11.77 13.82 -18.88
C ARG A 22 -11.82 12.57 -18.01
N LYS A 23 -10.73 11.80 -18.01
CA LYS A 23 -10.51 10.63 -17.14
C LYS A 23 -9.57 11.01 -15.97
N PRO A 24 -9.64 10.32 -14.81
CA PRO A 24 -10.56 9.23 -14.47
C PRO A 24 -11.98 9.70 -14.10
N THR A 25 -12.15 10.98 -13.77
CA THR A 25 -13.45 11.61 -13.47
C THR A 25 -13.68 12.82 -14.35
N CYS A 26 -14.83 12.85 -15.03
CA CYS A 26 -15.23 14.00 -15.83
C CYS A 26 -15.76 15.14 -14.93
N VAL A 27 -15.63 16.40 -15.35
CA VAL A 27 -16.04 17.58 -14.57
C VAL A 27 -17.52 17.52 -14.17
N ALA A 28 -18.38 17.02 -15.07
CA ALA A 28 -19.81 16.87 -14.77
C ALA A 28 -20.06 15.88 -13.63
N CYS A 29 -19.37 14.73 -13.60
CA CYS A 29 -19.48 13.77 -12.51
C CYS A 29 -18.87 14.29 -11.21
N ALA A 30 -17.72 14.99 -11.28
CA ALA A 30 -17.08 15.61 -10.13
C ALA A 30 -18.02 16.62 -9.45
N ARG A 31 -18.57 17.58 -10.22
CA ARG A 31 -19.47 18.62 -9.71
C ARG A 31 -20.76 18.06 -9.09
N ASN A 32 -21.23 16.92 -9.59
CA ASN A 32 -22.47 16.30 -9.13
C ASN A 32 -22.23 15.14 -8.14
N VAL A 33 -20.97 14.91 -7.72
CA VAL A 33 -20.61 13.83 -6.79
C VAL A 33 -21.13 12.47 -7.28
N LEU A 34 -20.77 12.10 -8.51
CA LEU A 34 -21.15 10.83 -9.14
C LEU A 34 -19.93 9.96 -9.41
N LEU A 35 -20.09 8.65 -9.23
CA LEU A 35 -19.04 7.69 -9.53
C LEU A 35 -18.87 7.60 -11.06
N CYS A 36 -17.81 8.21 -11.57
CA CYS A 36 -17.55 8.23 -13.00
C CYS A 36 -17.03 6.86 -13.47
N ALA A 37 -17.79 6.22 -14.35
CA ALA A 37 -17.45 4.94 -14.96
C ALA A 37 -17.50 5.04 -16.48
N TRP A 38 -16.67 4.26 -17.17
CA TRP A 38 -16.51 4.28 -18.63
C TRP A 38 -16.73 2.86 -19.15
N ASP A 39 -17.26 2.72 -20.36
CA ASP A 39 -17.34 1.41 -21.01
C ASP A 39 -15.91 0.92 -21.26
N SER A 40 -15.52 -0.24 -20.75
CA SER A 40 -14.25 -0.87 -21.11
C SER A 40 -14.26 -1.17 -22.61
N GLU A 41 -13.21 -0.75 -23.33
CA GLU A 41 -13.06 -1.13 -24.73
C GLU A 41 -12.95 -2.67 -24.77
N SER A 42 -13.95 -3.31 -25.37
CA SER A 42 -13.89 -4.73 -25.67
C SER A 42 -12.72 -4.94 -26.63
N PRO A 43 -11.81 -5.91 -26.42
CA PRO A 43 -10.88 -6.27 -27.47
C PRO A 43 -11.70 -6.66 -28.70
N THR A 44 -11.43 -5.97 -29.81
CA THR A 44 -12.12 -6.08 -31.10
C THR A 44 -12.43 -7.52 -31.45
N SER A 45 -13.71 -7.86 -31.45
CA SER A 45 -14.24 -9.11 -32.02
C SER A 45 -13.83 -9.19 -33.49
N GLN A 46 -12.96 -10.15 -33.82
CA GLN A 46 -12.66 -10.54 -35.18
C GLN A 46 -13.95 -11.00 -35.89
N PRO A 47 -14.12 -10.71 -37.19
CA PRO A 47 -15.31 -11.09 -37.93
C PRO A 47 -15.24 -12.58 -38.29
N HIS A 48 -16.05 -13.42 -37.65
CA HIS A 48 -16.28 -14.78 -38.11
C HIS A 48 -17.22 -14.77 -39.32
N ASN A 49 -16.66 -15.04 -40.49
CA ASN A 49 -17.40 -15.27 -41.72
C ASN A 49 -17.80 -16.76 -41.83
N SER A 50 -19.10 -17.01 -41.74
CA SER A 50 -19.94 -18.03 -42.39
C SER A 50 -19.40 -19.43 -42.79
N GLY A 51 -20.14 -20.47 -42.38
CA GLY A 51 -20.58 -21.55 -43.29
C GLY A 51 -20.49 -22.99 -42.75
N GLY A 52 -21.62 -23.69 -42.59
CA GLY A 52 -21.62 -25.16 -42.45
C GLY A 52 -22.88 -25.77 -41.82
N LYS A 53 -23.69 -26.47 -42.63
CA LYS A 53 -24.93 -27.17 -42.25
C LYS A 53 -24.68 -28.51 -41.55
N GLY A 54 -25.47 -28.78 -40.49
CA GLY A 54 -26.12 -30.06 -40.15
C GLY A 54 -25.27 -31.28 -39.77
N PHE A 55 -25.55 -31.89 -38.59
CA PHE A 55 -26.08 -33.25 -38.46
C PHE A 55 -26.39 -33.58 -36.98
N LYS A 56 -27.48 -34.31 -36.75
CA LYS A 56 -27.89 -34.87 -35.45
C LYS A 56 -27.31 -36.28 -35.29
N THR A 57 -26.71 -36.59 -34.14
CA THR A 57 -26.61 -37.97 -33.62
C THR A 57 -26.50 -37.97 -32.09
N LYS A 58 -27.07 -39.01 -31.46
CA LYS A 58 -27.20 -39.20 -30.00
C LYS A 58 -26.15 -40.18 -29.45
N SER A 59 -25.66 -39.88 -28.24
CA SER A 59 -25.09 -40.75 -27.17
C SER A 59 -23.70 -41.41 -27.37
N PRO A 60 -22.99 -41.88 -26.31
CA PRO A 60 -23.23 -41.79 -24.86
C PRO A 60 -22.01 -41.32 -24.00
N ARG A 61 -22.27 -41.20 -22.69
CA ARG A 61 -21.44 -40.73 -21.56
C ARG A 61 -20.11 -41.46 -21.36
N LEU A 62 -19.11 -40.75 -20.82
CA LEU A 62 -18.20 -41.17 -19.72
C LEU A 62 -17.35 -39.97 -19.26
N GLY A 63 -17.23 -39.76 -17.93
CA GLY A 63 -16.08 -39.08 -17.34
C GLY A 63 -16.28 -37.73 -16.64
N ARG A 64 -16.62 -37.79 -15.34
CA ARG A 64 -16.08 -36.95 -14.25
C ARG A 64 -16.36 -35.43 -14.27
N HIS A 65 -17.52 -35.06 -13.74
CA HIS A 65 -17.75 -33.72 -13.18
C HIS A 65 -16.99 -33.56 -11.86
N GLN A 66 -15.97 -32.70 -11.83
CA GLN A 66 -15.66 -31.90 -10.65
C GLN A 66 -16.01 -30.45 -11.01
N SER A 67 -17.20 -30.03 -10.63
CA SER A 67 -17.65 -28.65 -10.73
C SER A 67 -16.95 -27.83 -9.65
N ALA A 68 -16.04 -26.95 -10.05
CA ALA A 68 -15.60 -25.83 -9.23
C ALA A 68 -16.83 -24.96 -8.88
N PRO A 69 -17.00 -24.50 -7.62
CA PRO A 69 -18.15 -23.69 -7.25
C PRO A 69 -18.00 -22.31 -7.89
N LYS A 70 -18.94 -21.94 -8.76
CA LYS A 70 -19.09 -20.57 -9.25
C LYS A 70 -19.44 -19.68 -8.06
N SER A 71 -18.63 -18.65 -7.81
CA SER A 71 -18.79 -17.67 -6.75
C SER A 71 -20.10 -16.88 -6.90
N MET A 72 -21.13 -17.27 -6.13
CA MET A 72 -22.42 -16.59 -6.02
C MET A 72 -22.39 -15.34 -5.10
N ILE A 73 -21.29 -14.58 -5.08
CA ILE A 73 -21.15 -13.40 -4.19
C ILE A 73 -21.01 -12.07 -4.97
N SER A 74 -20.79 -12.11 -6.29
CA SER A 74 -20.58 -10.89 -7.09
C SER A 74 -21.82 -10.00 -7.23
N ASP A 75 -23.03 -10.52 -7.02
CA ASP A 75 -24.28 -9.80 -7.31
C ASP A 75 -25.03 -9.28 -6.06
N ILE A 76 -24.62 -9.64 -4.85
CA ILE A 76 -25.37 -9.30 -3.62
C ILE A 76 -25.11 -7.85 -3.15
N ALA A 77 -23.97 -7.25 -3.50
CA ALA A 77 -23.61 -5.91 -3.03
C ALA A 77 -24.34 -4.75 -3.75
N VAL A 78 -25.07 -5.02 -4.84
CA VAL A 78 -25.67 -3.96 -5.69
C VAL A 78 -27.21 -3.89 -5.60
N SER A 79 -27.87 -4.87 -4.98
CA SER A 79 -29.34 -4.95 -4.96
C SER A 79 -30.02 -4.65 -3.61
N ALA A 80 -29.27 -4.51 -2.51
CA ALA A 80 -29.84 -4.12 -1.22
C ALA A 80 -29.98 -2.59 -1.15
N ALA A 81 -31.09 -2.10 -0.56
CA ALA A 81 -31.22 -0.69 -0.24
C ALA A 81 -30.05 -0.28 0.68
N PRO A 82 -29.30 0.81 0.41
CA PRO A 82 -28.05 1.10 1.11
C PRO A 82 -28.15 1.15 2.64
N ASN A 83 -29.30 1.56 3.18
CA ASN A 83 -29.61 1.58 4.60
C ASN A 83 -29.72 0.19 5.25
N LEU A 84 -29.88 -0.89 4.48
CA LEU A 84 -29.84 -2.26 4.97
C LEU A 84 -28.40 -2.73 5.26
N ILE A 85 -27.40 -2.08 4.65
CA ILE A 85 -25.98 -2.39 4.87
C ILE A 85 -25.47 -1.67 6.13
N HIS A 86 -25.76 -0.38 6.25
CA HIS A 86 -25.40 0.43 7.41
C HIS A 86 -26.31 1.66 7.53
N PRO A 87 -26.81 2.04 8.72
CA PRO A 87 -27.80 3.12 8.86
C PRO A 87 -27.33 4.46 8.26
N GLN A 88 -26.04 4.77 8.40
CA GLN A 88 -25.47 6.04 7.91
C GLN A 88 -25.41 6.14 6.37
N LEU A 89 -25.61 5.03 5.64
CA LEU A 89 -25.69 5.04 4.19
C LEU A 89 -27.02 5.62 3.66
N ALA A 90 -27.96 5.96 4.55
CA ALA A 90 -29.10 6.80 4.18
C ALA A 90 -28.66 8.22 3.76
N HIS A 91 -27.50 8.70 4.22
CA HIS A 91 -26.95 9.99 3.81
C HIS A 91 -26.28 9.88 2.42
N PRO A 92 -26.72 10.65 1.40
CA PRO A 92 -26.23 10.49 0.03
C PRO A 92 -24.71 10.67 -0.13
N LYS A 93 -24.11 11.62 0.60
CA LYS A 93 -22.66 11.87 0.56
C LYS A 93 -21.86 10.70 1.14
N THR A 94 -22.31 10.16 2.27
CA THR A 94 -21.73 8.98 2.92
C THR A 94 -21.88 7.73 2.03
N ASN A 95 -23.05 7.55 1.42
CA ASN A 95 -23.28 6.46 0.46
C ASN A 95 -22.35 6.55 -0.75
N PHE A 96 -22.19 7.76 -1.31
CA PHE A 96 -21.22 7.98 -2.38
C PHE A 96 -19.80 7.60 -1.95
N LEU A 97 -19.35 8.03 -0.77
CA LEU A 97 -18.00 7.70 -0.27
C LEU A 97 -17.83 6.20 -0.03
N TYR A 98 -18.86 5.50 0.43
CA TYR A 98 -18.84 4.03 0.55
C TYR A 98 -18.68 3.36 -0.82
N SER A 99 -19.45 3.76 -1.83
CA SER A 99 -19.32 3.25 -3.20
C SER A 99 -17.99 3.64 -3.86
N PHE A 100 -17.49 4.84 -3.58
CA PHE A 100 -16.19 5.31 -4.04
C PHE A 100 -15.04 4.51 -3.40
N PHE A 101 -15.19 4.11 -2.14
CA PHE A 101 -14.21 3.26 -1.47
C PHE A 101 -14.03 1.94 -2.23
N TYR A 102 -15.14 1.22 -2.45
CA TYR A 102 -15.15 -0.02 -3.24
C TYR A 102 -14.54 0.18 -4.64
N ALA A 103 -14.97 1.25 -5.31
CA ALA A 103 -14.62 1.45 -6.71
C ALA A 103 -13.18 1.92 -6.94
N ARG A 104 -12.60 2.66 -5.98
CA ARG A 104 -11.32 3.36 -6.17
C ARG A 104 -10.44 3.38 -4.93
N ALA A 105 -10.91 3.88 -3.78
CA ALA A 105 -10.02 4.09 -2.62
C ALA A 105 -9.40 2.79 -2.09
N ALA A 106 -10.14 1.67 -2.08
CA ALA A 106 -9.59 0.38 -1.69
C ALA A 106 -8.44 -0.09 -2.62
N GLN A 107 -8.50 0.28 -3.90
CA GLN A 107 -7.50 -0.12 -4.90
C GLN A 107 -6.18 0.63 -4.73
N THR A 108 -6.17 1.74 -4.00
CA THR A 108 -4.95 2.50 -3.74
C THR A 108 -4.22 2.04 -2.47
N LEU A 109 -4.82 1.11 -1.71
CA LEU A 109 -4.27 0.53 -0.48
C LEU A 109 -3.65 -0.85 -0.69
N SER A 110 -3.77 -1.43 -1.89
CA SER A 110 -3.28 -2.78 -2.17
C SER A 110 -2.48 -2.81 -3.45
N ILE A 111 -1.46 -3.67 -3.49
CA ILE A 111 -0.74 -4.02 -4.71
C ILE A 111 -1.55 -4.98 -5.61
N ARG A 112 -2.59 -5.62 -5.07
CA ARG A 112 -3.46 -6.53 -5.81
C ARG A 112 -4.53 -5.79 -6.58
N ASP A 113 -5.05 -6.47 -7.58
CA ASP A 113 -6.23 -6.02 -8.30
C ASP A 113 -7.51 -6.20 -7.47
N ARG A 114 -8.64 -5.79 -8.03
CA ARG A 114 -9.92 -5.73 -7.31
C ARG A 114 -10.37 -7.09 -6.76
N GLU A 115 -10.19 -8.17 -7.51
CA GLU A 115 -10.71 -9.49 -7.15
C GLU A 115 -9.97 -10.09 -5.94
N GLY A 116 -8.69 -9.75 -5.77
CA GLY A 116 -7.86 -10.19 -4.64
C GLY A 116 -7.77 -9.21 -3.46
N ASN A 117 -8.54 -8.11 -3.45
CA ASN A 117 -8.33 -7.01 -2.51
C ASN A 117 -9.08 -7.20 -1.17
N PRO A 118 -8.39 -7.43 -0.03
CA PRO A 118 -9.03 -7.63 1.27
C PRO A 118 -9.61 -6.35 1.86
N PHE A 119 -9.19 -5.15 1.42
CA PHE A 119 -9.87 -3.92 1.80
C PHE A 119 -11.32 -3.92 1.30
N VAL A 120 -11.61 -4.67 0.23
CA VAL A 120 -12.98 -4.93 -0.22
C VAL A 120 -13.59 -6.11 0.50
N HIS A 121 -12.93 -7.27 0.52
CA HIS A 121 -13.56 -8.53 0.93
C HIS A 121 -13.50 -8.84 2.43
N VAL A 122 -12.66 -8.14 3.19
CA VAL A 122 -12.49 -8.29 4.64
C VAL A 122 -12.94 -7.00 5.34
N LEU A 123 -12.37 -5.86 4.95
CA LEU A 123 -12.60 -4.59 5.64
C LEU A 123 -14.00 -4.01 5.39
N MET A 124 -14.54 -4.02 4.16
CA MET A 124 -15.90 -3.49 3.94
C MET A 124 -17.00 -4.28 4.67
N PRO A 125 -16.98 -5.63 4.72
CA PRO A 125 -17.89 -6.40 5.57
C PRO A 125 -17.75 -6.05 7.05
N MET A 126 -16.51 -5.88 7.54
CA MET A 126 -16.25 -5.44 8.92
C MET A 126 -16.82 -4.04 9.18
N ALA A 127 -16.67 -3.11 8.24
CA ALA A 127 -17.26 -1.77 8.33
C ALA A 127 -18.79 -1.77 8.27
N ALA A 128 -19.41 -2.74 7.59
CA ALA A 128 -20.87 -2.85 7.58
C ALA A 128 -21.44 -3.21 8.96
N THR A 129 -20.69 -3.94 9.79
CA THR A 129 -21.11 -4.38 11.12
C THR A 129 -20.52 -3.56 12.27
N SER A 130 -19.50 -2.74 12.01
CA SER A 130 -18.78 -1.96 13.01
C SER A 130 -18.76 -0.46 12.69
N ASP A 131 -19.50 0.32 13.48
CA ASP A 131 -19.58 1.78 13.31
C ASP A 131 -18.20 2.46 13.34
N ILE A 132 -17.28 2.04 14.22
CA ILE A 132 -15.96 2.67 14.34
C ILE A 132 -15.11 2.45 13.08
N VAL A 133 -15.11 1.22 12.55
CA VAL A 133 -14.42 0.88 11.30
C VAL A 133 -15.08 1.60 10.12
N PHE A 134 -16.42 1.68 10.11
CA PHE A 134 -17.17 2.45 9.12
C PHE A 134 -16.73 3.91 9.08
N GLN A 135 -16.65 4.58 10.24
CA GLN A 135 -16.24 5.98 10.31
C GLN A 135 -14.85 6.20 9.69
N ALA A 136 -13.87 5.38 10.08
CA ALA A 136 -12.51 5.48 9.58
C ALA A 136 -12.42 5.18 8.08
N MET A 137 -13.15 4.17 7.59
CA MET A 137 -13.19 3.82 6.17
C MET A 137 -13.79 4.94 5.32
N ILE A 138 -14.88 5.57 5.77
CA ILE A 138 -15.49 6.69 5.05
C ILE A 138 -14.60 7.93 5.09
N ALA A 139 -13.97 8.23 6.23
CA ALA A 139 -12.99 9.31 6.34
C ALA A 139 -11.82 9.12 5.37
N PHE A 140 -11.27 7.90 5.32
CA PHE A 140 -10.22 7.53 4.38
C PHE A 140 -10.68 7.73 2.93
N SER A 141 -11.86 7.21 2.57
CA SER A 141 -12.44 7.36 1.24
C SER A 141 -12.61 8.82 0.82
N GLY A 142 -13.07 9.66 1.75
CA GLY A 142 -13.21 11.10 1.55
C GLY A 142 -11.88 11.81 1.34
N ALA A 143 -10.85 11.45 2.11
CA ALA A 143 -9.50 11.99 1.94
C ALA A 143 -8.94 11.65 0.55
N ILE A 144 -9.09 10.41 0.08
CA ILE A 144 -8.70 10.03 -1.30
C ILE A 144 -9.48 10.82 -2.34
N TYR A 145 -10.79 10.99 -2.14
CA TYR A 145 -11.62 11.75 -3.08
C TYR A 145 -11.15 13.20 -3.19
N GLU A 146 -10.88 13.87 -2.06
CA GLU A 146 -10.42 15.26 -1.97
C GLU A 146 -9.06 15.48 -2.64
N GLN A 147 -8.15 14.50 -2.64
CA GLN A 147 -6.89 14.63 -3.38
C GLN A 147 -7.11 14.83 -4.89
N GLN A 148 -8.19 14.29 -5.45
CA GLN A 148 -8.47 14.29 -6.89
C GLN A 148 -9.57 15.28 -7.32
N HIS A 149 -10.36 15.81 -6.38
CA HIS A 149 -11.57 16.57 -6.66
C HIS A 149 -11.68 17.82 -5.76
N SER A 150 -12.75 18.59 -5.91
CA SER A 150 -13.06 19.73 -5.05
C SER A 150 -13.53 19.30 -3.66
N ASP A 151 -13.39 20.19 -2.68
CA ASP A 151 -13.76 20.04 -1.26
C ASP A 151 -15.28 19.89 -0.97
N ALA A 152 -16.10 19.51 -1.95
CA ALA A 152 -17.54 19.35 -1.82
C ALA A 152 -17.97 18.31 -0.77
N LEU A 153 -17.07 17.38 -0.44
CA LEU A 153 -17.26 16.34 0.57
C LEU A 153 -16.49 16.60 1.87
N ALA A 154 -15.69 17.66 1.97
CA ALA A 154 -14.84 17.95 3.13
C ALA A 154 -15.57 17.88 4.47
N THR A 155 -16.71 18.57 4.61
CA THR A 155 -17.47 18.52 5.87
C THR A 155 -17.92 17.10 6.24
N THR A 156 -18.28 16.27 5.25
CA THR A 156 -18.66 14.87 5.49
C THR A 156 -17.44 14.03 5.85
N THR A 157 -16.34 14.15 5.11
CA THR A 157 -15.06 13.46 5.36
C THR A 157 -14.56 13.73 6.77
N TRP A 158 -14.41 15.00 7.13
CA TRP A 158 -13.87 15.43 8.42
C TRP A 158 -14.85 15.19 9.58
N GLY A 159 -16.16 15.19 9.30
CA GLY A 159 -17.17 14.75 10.27
C GLY A 159 -17.00 13.28 10.65
N HIS A 160 -16.83 12.39 9.66
CA HIS A 160 -16.56 10.97 9.89
C HIS A 160 -15.19 10.75 10.56
N TYR A 161 -14.16 11.49 10.17
CA TYR A 161 -12.85 11.45 10.84
C TYR A 161 -12.96 11.78 12.33
N ALA A 162 -13.60 12.91 12.67
CA ALA A 162 -13.78 13.32 14.05
C ALA A 162 -14.62 12.31 14.85
N GLN A 163 -15.61 11.68 14.21
CA GLN A 163 -16.38 10.61 14.84
C GLN A 163 -15.55 9.34 15.04
N ALA A 164 -14.69 8.96 14.10
CA ALA A 164 -13.77 7.82 14.24
C ALA A 164 -12.87 8.00 15.48
N ILE A 165 -12.26 9.18 15.64
CA ILE A 165 -11.40 9.49 16.79
C ILE A 165 -12.19 9.46 18.12
N ARG A 166 -13.40 10.04 18.16
CA ARG A 166 -14.26 9.99 19.36
C ARG A 166 -14.67 8.56 19.72
N SER A 167 -15.09 7.79 18.72
CA SER A 167 -15.47 6.38 18.89
C SER A 167 -14.28 5.52 19.32
N LEU A 168 -13.08 5.80 18.79
CA LEU A 168 -11.83 5.14 19.18
C LEU A 168 -11.54 5.35 20.65
N LYS A 169 -11.63 6.60 21.16
CA LYS A 169 -11.44 6.90 22.57
C LYS A 169 -12.40 6.09 23.46
N HIS A 170 -13.69 6.09 23.12
CA HIS A 170 -14.70 5.37 23.90
C HIS A 170 -14.51 3.85 23.86
N ALA A 171 -14.26 3.29 22.67
CA ALA A 171 -14.05 1.86 22.50
C ALA A 171 -12.78 1.36 23.19
N LEU A 172 -11.72 2.19 23.20
CA LEU A 172 -10.49 1.89 23.93
C LEU A 172 -10.74 1.79 25.45
N THR A 173 -11.51 2.70 26.04
CA THR A 173 -11.88 2.64 27.46
C THR A 173 -12.58 1.31 27.79
N LEU A 174 -13.58 0.92 27.00
CA LEU A 174 -14.31 -0.34 27.21
C LEU A 174 -13.42 -1.57 27.02
N TYR A 175 -12.47 -1.52 26.10
CA TYR A 175 -11.53 -2.61 25.83
C TYR A 175 -10.55 -2.81 26.99
N VAL A 176 -9.96 -1.71 27.49
CA VAL A 176 -9.05 -1.72 28.64
C VAL A 176 -9.75 -2.19 29.91
N ASP A 177 -11.01 -1.81 30.10
CA ASP A 177 -11.83 -2.27 31.23
C ASP A 177 -12.34 -3.71 31.07
N HIS A 178 -11.90 -4.44 30.04
CA HIS A 178 -12.30 -5.81 29.70
C HIS A 178 -13.82 -6.01 29.55
N GLN A 179 -14.55 -4.95 29.19
CA GLN A 179 -16.00 -4.99 29.07
C GLN A 179 -16.47 -5.51 27.71
N VAL A 180 -15.66 -5.30 26.66
CA VAL A 180 -16.00 -5.72 25.29
C VAL A 180 -14.75 -6.16 24.54
N ASP A 181 -14.78 -7.34 23.92
CA ASP A 181 -13.76 -7.77 22.96
C ASP A 181 -14.01 -7.12 21.59
N ARG A 182 -13.36 -5.97 21.38
CA ARG A 182 -13.38 -5.18 20.12
C ARG A 182 -11.98 -4.88 19.61
N GLY A 183 -11.00 -5.71 19.99
CA GLY A 183 -9.60 -5.46 19.67
C GLY A 183 -9.39 -5.33 18.15
N THR A 184 -10.03 -6.20 17.36
CA THR A 184 -9.83 -6.21 15.90
C THR A 184 -10.36 -4.94 15.24
N GLU A 185 -11.52 -4.44 15.68
CA GLU A 185 -12.09 -3.17 15.22
C GLU A 185 -11.19 -1.99 15.58
N LEU A 186 -10.61 -1.99 16.78
CA LEU A 186 -9.67 -0.96 17.21
C LEU A 186 -8.42 -0.95 16.32
N VAL A 187 -7.78 -2.11 16.12
CA VAL A 187 -6.59 -2.25 15.26
C VAL A 187 -6.89 -1.83 13.82
N ALA A 188 -7.98 -2.32 13.23
CA ALA A 188 -8.37 -1.95 11.86
C ALA A 188 -8.63 -0.43 11.72
N THR A 189 -9.29 0.17 12.71
CA THR A 189 -9.54 1.61 12.75
C THR A 189 -8.24 2.41 12.84
N VAL A 190 -7.33 2.02 13.75
CA VAL A 190 -6.05 2.72 13.95
C VAL A 190 -5.17 2.63 12.70
N LEU A 191 -5.11 1.47 12.04
CA LEU A 191 -4.36 1.30 10.78
C LEU A 191 -4.96 2.15 9.64
N LEU A 192 -6.29 2.23 9.52
CA LEU A 192 -6.94 3.11 8.53
C LEU A 192 -6.67 4.59 8.78
N LEU A 193 -6.70 5.02 10.04
CA LEU A 193 -6.38 6.40 10.42
C LEU A 193 -4.91 6.70 10.14
N LEU A 194 -4.00 5.77 10.46
CA LEU A 194 -2.58 5.88 10.10
C LEU A 194 -2.42 6.12 8.60
N SER A 195 -3.01 5.28 7.75
CA SER A 195 -2.87 5.43 6.30
C SER A 195 -3.53 6.70 5.76
N LEU A 196 -4.59 7.18 6.40
CA LEU A 196 -5.16 8.48 6.10
C LEU A 196 -4.14 9.60 6.35
N GLU A 197 -3.45 9.59 7.49
CA GLU A 197 -2.42 10.59 7.81
C GLU A 197 -1.22 10.53 6.84
N VAL A 198 -0.77 9.31 6.49
CA VAL A 198 0.33 9.10 5.52
C VAL A 198 -0.03 9.67 4.15
N ILE A 199 -1.23 9.37 3.64
CA ILE A 199 -1.66 9.83 2.32
C ILE A 199 -1.92 11.34 2.31
N LYS A 200 -2.20 11.94 3.46
CA LYS A 200 -2.34 13.39 3.60
C LYS A 200 -1.02 14.15 3.74
N ALA A 201 0.12 13.46 3.74
CA ALA A 201 1.41 14.05 4.08
C ALA A 201 1.41 14.70 5.47
N ASP A 202 0.90 13.99 6.48
CA ASP A 202 1.04 14.43 7.87
C ASP A 202 2.50 14.72 8.21
N SER A 203 2.75 15.90 8.76
CA SER A 203 4.05 16.34 9.26
C SER A 203 4.08 16.53 10.77
N ASP A 204 2.93 16.39 11.44
CA ASP A 204 2.75 16.69 12.87
C ASP A 204 2.91 15.43 13.75
N GLY A 205 3.24 14.30 13.15
CA GLY A 205 3.56 13.06 13.84
C GLY A 205 2.35 12.21 14.22
N HIS A 206 1.16 12.49 13.69
CA HIS A 206 -0.06 11.71 13.93
C HIS A 206 0.07 10.26 13.45
N ALA A 207 0.65 10.05 12.26
CA ALA A 207 0.88 8.69 11.74
C ALA A 207 1.72 7.83 12.71
N PHE A 208 2.79 8.41 13.27
CA PHE A 208 3.64 7.75 14.27
C PHE A 208 2.91 7.46 15.58
N ARG A 209 2.04 8.37 16.04
CA ARG A 209 1.20 8.15 17.23
C ARG A 209 0.21 7.00 17.01
N HIS A 210 -0.41 6.91 15.83
CA HIS A 210 -1.28 5.79 15.48
C HIS A 210 -0.52 4.47 15.44
N LEU A 211 0.68 4.45 14.85
CA LEU A 211 1.50 3.23 14.81
C LEU A 211 1.87 2.76 16.22
N ARG A 212 2.31 3.68 17.08
CA ARG A 212 2.61 3.39 18.49
C ARG A 212 1.37 2.85 19.23
N ALA A 213 0.21 3.47 19.05
CA ALA A 213 -1.03 2.96 19.64
C ALA A 213 -1.39 1.55 19.13
N CYS A 214 -1.11 1.25 17.86
CA CYS A 214 -1.32 -0.07 17.29
C CYS A 214 -0.45 -1.15 17.97
N ARG A 215 0.82 -0.84 18.27
CA ARG A 215 1.74 -1.76 18.96
C ARG A 215 1.19 -2.25 20.30
N GLU A 216 0.62 -1.34 21.09
CA GLU A 216 0.01 -1.65 22.39
C GLU A 216 -1.23 -2.56 22.28
N LEU A 217 -1.95 -2.52 21.14
CA LEU A 217 -3.20 -3.25 20.95
C LEU A 217 -3.02 -4.62 20.31
N VAL A 218 -2.00 -4.77 19.46
CA VAL A 218 -1.88 -5.90 18.53
C VAL A 218 -1.71 -7.24 19.25
N SER A 219 -0.84 -7.34 20.26
CA SER A 219 -0.59 -8.61 20.98
C SER A 219 -1.87 -9.16 21.64
N GLY A 220 -2.56 -8.33 22.43
CA GLY A 220 -3.81 -8.71 23.08
C GLY A 220 -4.92 -9.01 22.06
N THR A 221 -5.03 -8.20 21.01
CA THR A 221 -6.06 -8.38 19.98
C THR A 221 -5.86 -9.68 19.19
N PHE A 222 -4.64 -9.96 18.75
CA PHE A 222 -4.36 -11.09 17.87
C PHE A 222 -4.48 -12.42 18.61
N ALA A 223 -4.21 -12.44 19.92
CA ALA A 223 -4.42 -13.64 20.75
C ALA A 223 -5.89 -14.07 20.85
N HIS A 224 -6.84 -13.13 20.76
CA HIS A 224 -8.28 -13.40 20.93
C HIS A 224 -9.04 -13.50 19.60
N CYS A 225 -8.45 -13.03 18.49
CA CYS A 225 -9.07 -13.08 17.16
C CYS A 225 -9.18 -14.53 16.64
N GLN A 226 -10.41 -14.99 16.41
CA GLN A 226 -10.68 -16.35 15.90
C GLN A 226 -10.75 -16.42 14.36
N ASN A 227 -10.77 -15.28 13.67
CA ASN A 227 -10.91 -15.23 12.22
C ASN A 227 -9.52 -15.18 11.55
N PRO A 228 -9.05 -16.29 10.94
CA PRO A 228 -7.71 -16.33 10.34
C PRO A 228 -7.55 -15.36 9.17
N GLN A 229 -8.62 -15.11 8.40
CA GLN A 229 -8.56 -14.20 7.26
C GLN A 229 -8.38 -12.74 7.70
N LEU A 230 -9.13 -12.33 8.73
CA LEU A 230 -8.99 -11.01 9.34
C LEU A 230 -7.61 -10.87 10.01
N LEU A 231 -7.18 -11.91 10.72
CA LEU A 231 -5.92 -11.92 11.43
C LEU A 231 -4.71 -11.80 10.48
N GLY A 232 -4.68 -12.60 9.41
CA GLY A 232 -3.63 -12.52 8.38
C GLY A 232 -3.59 -11.14 7.70
N PHE A 233 -4.75 -10.58 7.35
CA PHE A 233 -4.86 -9.25 6.76
C PHE A 233 -4.33 -8.14 7.69
N LEU A 234 -4.78 -8.10 8.95
CA LEU A 234 -4.33 -7.09 9.91
C LEU A 234 -2.85 -7.25 10.28
N ALA A 235 -2.36 -8.50 10.36
CA ALA A 235 -0.96 -8.78 10.63
C ALA A 235 -0.05 -8.30 9.49
N GLU A 236 -0.43 -8.52 8.23
CA GLU A 236 0.33 -8.00 7.08
C GLU A 236 0.33 -6.48 7.05
N TYR A 237 -0.82 -5.85 7.28
CA TYR A 237 -0.95 -4.39 7.27
C TYR A 237 -0.10 -3.72 8.36
N TYR A 238 -0.12 -4.31 9.55
CA TYR A 238 0.73 -3.88 10.65
C TYR A 238 2.22 -4.13 10.36
N LEU A 239 2.58 -5.33 9.88
CA LEU A 239 3.96 -5.70 9.52
C LEU A 239 4.54 -4.73 8.48
N TYR A 240 3.83 -4.51 7.38
CA TYR A 240 4.23 -3.59 6.32
C TYR A 240 4.56 -2.20 6.87
N THR A 241 3.67 -1.66 7.68
CA THR A 241 3.81 -0.29 8.22
C THR A 241 4.95 -0.20 9.22
N LEU A 242 5.06 -1.18 10.12
CA LEU A 242 6.06 -1.19 11.18
C LEU A 242 7.48 -1.42 10.64
N SER A 243 7.64 -2.29 9.64
CA SER A 243 8.93 -2.61 9.02
C SER A 243 9.64 -1.40 8.41
N LEU A 244 8.88 -0.37 7.98
CA LEU A 244 9.41 0.82 7.30
C LEU A 244 9.70 1.98 8.27
N LEU A 245 9.27 1.85 9.53
CA LEU A 245 9.45 2.87 10.57
C LEU A 245 10.93 3.25 10.82
N PRO A 246 11.88 2.30 10.96
CA PRO A 246 13.27 2.63 11.32
C PRO A 246 13.94 3.60 10.36
N SER A 247 13.65 3.51 9.06
CA SER A 247 14.24 4.39 8.04
C SER A 247 13.82 5.85 8.19
N SER A 248 12.71 6.11 8.88
CA SER A 248 12.16 7.46 9.08
C SER A 248 12.60 8.11 10.40
N LEU A 249 13.31 7.38 11.27
CA LEU A 249 13.74 7.80 12.60
C LEU A 249 15.27 7.79 12.70
N ILE A 250 15.86 8.79 13.38
CA ILE A 250 17.28 8.77 13.74
C ILE A 250 17.52 7.81 14.91
N ASP A 251 16.81 8.02 16.02
CA ASP A 251 16.94 7.20 17.21
C ASP A 251 16.02 5.97 17.13
N THR A 252 16.60 4.77 17.13
CA THR A 252 15.89 3.49 17.27
C THR A 252 15.99 2.97 18.70
N SER A 253 15.63 3.81 19.67
CA SER A 253 15.64 3.44 21.09
C SER A 253 14.49 2.51 21.48
N ASP A 254 13.47 2.40 20.63
CA ASP A 254 12.32 1.54 20.84
C ASP A 254 12.52 0.22 20.07
N PRO A 255 12.71 -0.92 20.76
CA PRO A 255 12.94 -2.20 20.11
C PRO A 255 11.64 -2.69 19.45
N ILE A 256 11.60 -2.64 18.11
CA ILE A 256 10.43 -3.09 17.32
C ILE A 256 10.61 -4.47 16.69
N GLU A 257 11.79 -5.10 16.84
CA GLU A 257 12.09 -6.38 16.17
C GLU A 257 11.19 -7.51 16.65
N GLU A 258 10.88 -7.56 17.95
CA GLU A 258 9.98 -8.55 18.53
C GLU A 258 8.54 -8.39 18.00
N ASP A 259 8.09 -7.14 17.82
CA ASP A 259 6.78 -6.82 17.26
C ASP A 259 6.68 -7.24 15.78
N ILE A 260 7.75 -7.01 15.01
CA ILE A 260 7.87 -7.44 13.61
C ILE A 260 7.86 -8.97 13.52
N ASP A 261 8.65 -9.64 14.36
CA ASP A 261 8.72 -11.12 14.41
C ASP A 261 7.40 -11.74 14.89
N PHE A 262 6.69 -11.07 15.79
CA PHE A 262 5.33 -11.43 16.17
C PHE A 262 4.36 -11.33 14.98
N ALA A 263 4.28 -10.17 14.34
CA ALA A 263 3.38 -9.93 13.22
C ALA A 263 3.66 -10.88 12.05
N PHE A 264 4.93 -11.13 11.73
CA PHE A 264 5.36 -12.06 10.69
C PHE A 264 4.92 -13.51 10.99
N ARG A 265 5.08 -13.99 12.23
CA ARG A 265 4.61 -15.33 12.62
C ARG A 265 3.10 -15.46 12.50
N ILE A 266 2.36 -14.44 12.93
CA ILE A 266 0.91 -14.42 12.81
C ILE A 266 0.49 -14.45 11.34
N LEU A 267 1.17 -13.67 10.48
CA LEU A 267 0.94 -13.66 9.05
C LEU A 267 1.15 -15.05 8.44
N LEU A 268 2.30 -15.70 8.69
CA LEU A 268 2.60 -17.02 8.13
C LEU A 268 1.58 -18.08 8.57
N ASN A 269 1.25 -18.10 9.87
CA ASN A 269 0.29 -19.06 10.43
C ASN A 269 -1.14 -18.87 9.93
N ASN A 270 -1.46 -17.69 9.37
CA ASN A 270 -2.78 -17.34 8.86
C ASN A 270 -2.71 -16.95 7.37
N SER A 271 -1.75 -17.51 6.63
CA SER A 271 -1.62 -17.30 5.19
C SER A 271 -2.86 -17.83 4.48
N VAL A 272 -3.69 -16.90 4.00
CA VAL A 272 -4.95 -17.15 3.31
C VAL A 272 -4.98 -16.31 2.03
N PRO A 273 -5.96 -16.45 1.12
CA PRO A 273 -6.03 -15.61 -0.08
C PRO A 273 -6.05 -14.09 0.19
N ALA A 274 -6.30 -13.65 1.43
CA ALA A 274 -6.26 -12.25 1.86
C ALA A 274 -4.87 -11.73 2.28
N THR A 275 -3.81 -12.54 2.22
CA THR A 275 -2.41 -12.11 2.45
C THR A 275 -1.70 -11.83 1.14
N GLY A 276 -0.58 -11.09 1.15
CA GLY A 276 0.18 -10.66 -0.02
C GLY A 276 -0.38 -9.41 -0.68
N VAL A 277 -0.92 -8.51 0.13
CA VAL A 277 -1.70 -7.32 -0.25
C VAL A 277 -0.87 -6.05 -0.19
N LEU A 278 0.15 -6.06 0.65
CA LEU A 278 1.12 -4.98 0.83
C LEU A 278 2.54 -5.52 0.69
N CYS A 279 2.84 -6.65 1.33
CA CYS A 279 4.14 -7.30 1.27
C CYS A 279 4.30 -8.19 0.02
N GLY A 280 3.22 -8.45 -0.71
CA GLY A 280 3.22 -9.31 -1.89
C GLY A 280 3.76 -10.71 -1.60
N CYS A 281 4.70 -11.16 -2.41
CA CYS A 281 5.39 -12.44 -2.25
C CYS A 281 6.70 -12.33 -1.43
N ALA A 282 6.97 -11.20 -0.78
CA ALA A 282 8.23 -10.93 -0.09
C ALA A 282 8.11 -10.56 1.40
N PRO A 283 7.19 -11.14 2.21
CA PRO A 283 7.06 -10.77 3.62
C PRO A 283 8.37 -10.95 4.42
N GLU A 284 9.24 -11.88 4.02
CA GLU A 284 10.59 -12.08 4.58
C GLU A 284 11.48 -10.85 4.40
N MET A 285 11.39 -10.18 3.23
CA MET A 285 12.17 -8.97 2.96
C MET A 285 11.69 -7.84 3.87
N PHE A 286 10.38 -7.64 4.01
CA PHE A 286 9.83 -6.64 4.93
C PHE A 286 10.24 -6.90 6.38
N ARG A 287 10.18 -8.14 6.84
CA ARG A 287 10.68 -8.54 8.17
C ARG A 287 12.15 -8.17 8.38
N THR A 288 12.96 -8.24 7.31
CA THR A 288 14.40 -8.02 7.35
C THR A 288 14.80 -6.53 7.42
N ILE A 289 13.95 -5.61 6.96
CA ILE A 289 14.25 -4.17 6.87
C ILE A 289 14.74 -3.57 8.21
N SER A 290 14.06 -3.89 9.32
CA SER A 290 14.45 -3.35 10.62
C SER A 290 15.84 -3.83 11.04
N LYS A 291 16.10 -5.14 10.94
CA LYS A 291 17.40 -5.75 11.30
C LYS A 291 18.52 -5.19 10.43
N ALA A 292 18.29 -5.08 9.12
CA ALA A 292 19.24 -4.47 8.19
C ALA A 292 19.53 -3.01 8.56
N THR A 293 18.50 -2.21 8.89
CA THR A 293 18.68 -0.81 9.28
C THR A 293 19.52 -0.68 10.56
N VAL A 294 19.25 -1.50 11.58
CA VAL A 294 19.99 -1.48 12.85
C VAL A 294 21.45 -1.88 12.64
N ILE A 295 21.69 -3.00 11.95
CA ILE A 295 23.04 -3.49 11.67
C ILE A 295 23.83 -2.47 10.83
N SER A 296 23.22 -1.92 9.77
CA SER A 296 23.88 -0.92 8.92
C SER A 296 24.27 0.32 9.70
N ARG A 297 23.40 0.82 10.58
CA ARG A 297 23.70 2.01 11.40
C ARG A 297 24.80 1.75 12.41
N ARG A 298 24.72 0.65 13.15
CA ARG A 298 25.77 0.26 14.10
C ARG A 298 27.11 0.13 13.39
N LEU A 299 27.12 -0.53 12.23
CA LEU A 299 28.34 -0.71 11.44
C LEU A 299 28.89 0.63 10.91
N TYR A 300 28.02 1.52 10.43
CA TYR A 300 28.41 2.88 10.02
C TYR A 300 29.05 3.66 11.18
N ASP A 301 28.43 3.62 12.36
CA ASP A 301 28.96 4.29 13.55
C ASP A 301 30.33 3.73 13.94
N GLU A 302 30.52 2.40 13.90
CA GLU A 302 31.80 1.76 14.17
C GLU A 302 32.88 2.12 13.11
N PHE A 303 32.52 2.21 11.83
CA PHE A 303 33.43 2.67 10.78
C PHE A 303 33.87 4.12 10.95
N THR A 304 33.00 4.97 11.48
CA THR A 304 33.33 6.38 11.75
C THR A 304 34.10 6.60 13.05
N ASN A 305 34.25 5.55 13.86
CA ASN A 305 35.02 5.57 15.11
C ASN A 305 36.48 5.14 14.86
N ASP A 306 37.41 5.64 15.68
CA ASP A 306 38.84 5.33 15.57
C ASP A 306 39.15 3.84 15.76
N ALA A 307 38.29 3.12 16.48
CA ALA A 307 38.44 1.68 16.72
C ALA A 307 38.15 0.83 15.47
N GLY A 308 37.41 1.37 14.50
CA GLY A 308 36.89 0.63 13.34
C GLY A 308 35.80 -0.39 13.70
N PRO A 309 35.29 -1.12 12.68
CA PRO A 309 34.22 -2.10 12.85
C PRO A 309 34.68 -3.36 13.60
N SER A 310 33.82 -3.85 14.47
CA SER A 310 33.97 -5.15 15.12
C SER A 310 33.80 -6.30 14.12
N VAL A 311 34.53 -7.39 14.34
CA VAL A 311 34.44 -8.60 13.50
C VAL A 311 33.04 -9.19 13.60
N GLU A 312 32.43 -9.11 14.77
CA GLU A 312 31.07 -9.55 15.04
C GLU A 312 30.05 -8.78 14.19
N CYS A 313 30.11 -7.44 14.16
CA CYS A 313 29.18 -6.63 13.37
C CYS A 313 29.36 -6.84 11.86
N LEU A 314 30.60 -6.97 11.38
CA LEU A 314 30.88 -7.32 9.97
C LEU A 314 30.28 -8.67 9.58
N ARG A 315 30.43 -9.68 10.45
CA ARG A 315 29.87 -11.02 10.23
C ARG A 315 28.35 -11.01 10.23
N GLU A 316 27.72 -10.29 11.16
CA GLU A 316 26.26 -10.13 11.18
C GLU A 316 25.74 -9.50 9.88
N ARG A 317 26.44 -8.47 9.37
CA ARG A 317 26.15 -7.86 8.07
C ARG A 317 26.32 -8.86 6.93
N ASP A 318 27.40 -9.65 6.90
CA ASP A 318 27.65 -10.65 5.84
C ASP A 318 26.61 -11.77 5.84
N ASP A 319 26.28 -12.30 7.01
CA ASP A 319 25.27 -13.34 7.16
C ASP A 319 23.91 -12.84 6.64
N LEU A 320 23.55 -11.60 6.97
CA LEU A 320 22.30 -11.00 6.50
C LEU A 320 22.34 -10.68 5.00
N TYR A 321 23.47 -10.18 4.49
CA TYR A 321 23.66 -9.90 3.06
C TYR A 321 23.52 -11.20 2.25
N ASN A 322 24.19 -12.27 2.66
CA ASN A 322 24.11 -13.58 2.01
C ASN A 322 22.69 -14.16 2.04
N TYR A 323 21.98 -14.01 3.16
CA TYR A 323 20.57 -14.39 3.25
C TYR A 323 19.70 -13.61 2.26
N VAL A 324 19.81 -12.28 2.23
CA VAL A 324 19.04 -11.43 1.31
C VAL A 324 19.41 -11.74 -0.14
N GLN A 325 20.68 -11.92 -0.47
CA GLN A 325 21.14 -12.16 -1.85
C GLN A 325 20.67 -13.53 -2.39
N SER A 326 20.69 -14.56 -1.54
CA SER A 326 20.29 -15.92 -1.93
C SER A 326 18.78 -16.14 -1.92
N TRP A 327 18.02 -15.24 -1.30
CA TRP A 327 16.56 -15.29 -1.29
C TRP A 327 15.97 -15.15 -2.70
N LEU A 328 14.93 -15.92 -2.99
CA LEU A 328 14.21 -15.86 -4.25
C LEU A 328 12.70 -15.75 -3.97
N PRO A 329 11.97 -14.89 -4.71
CA PRO A 329 10.53 -14.84 -4.61
C PRO A 329 9.92 -16.15 -5.10
N GLU A 330 8.98 -16.66 -4.31
CA GLU A 330 8.30 -17.92 -4.58
C GLU A 330 6.84 -17.68 -4.99
N HIS A 331 6.35 -18.47 -5.95
CA HIS A 331 4.92 -18.59 -6.27
C HIS A 331 4.23 -17.26 -6.64
N ALA A 332 4.95 -16.36 -7.33
CA ALA A 332 4.48 -15.04 -7.71
C ALA A 332 4.36 -14.89 -9.24
N ASP A 333 3.47 -14.00 -9.68
CA ASP A 333 3.49 -13.53 -11.06
C ASP A 333 4.74 -12.67 -11.34
N GLU A 334 4.95 -12.36 -12.62
CA GLU A 334 6.12 -11.62 -13.09
C GLU A 334 6.26 -10.26 -12.40
N GLU A 335 5.15 -9.56 -12.15
CA GLU A 335 5.20 -8.22 -11.61
C GLU A 335 5.44 -8.18 -10.10
N ASN A 336 4.77 -9.05 -9.35
CA ASN A 336 5.05 -9.25 -7.94
C ASN A 336 6.48 -9.74 -7.72
N THR A 337 7.00 -10.58 -8.63
CA THR A 337 8.41 -10.98 -8.65
C THR A 337 9.32 -9.76 -8.82
N MET A 338 9.05 -8.87 -9.77
CA MET A 338 9.86 -7.66 -9.96
C MET A 338 9.88 -6.76 -8.72
N ILE A 339 8.73 -6.55 -8.07
CA ILE A 339 8.64 -5.71 -6.86
C ILE A 339 9.38 -6.35 -5.69
N ALA A 340 9.28 -7.66 -5.51
CA ALA A 340 10.06 -8.39 -4.52
C ALA A 340 11.56 -8.22 -4.75
N ARG A 341 12.02 -8.28 -6.01
CA ARG A 341 13.42 -8.04 -6.39
C ARG A 341 13.83 -6.57 -6.14
N VAL A 342 12.95 -5.59 -6.34
CA VAL A 342 13.22 -4.19 -5.99
C VAL A 342 13.50 -4.04 -4.49
N TYR A 343 12.70 -4.66 -3.63
CA TYR A 343 12.92 -4.67 -2.18
C TYR A 343 14.20 -5.41 -1.78
N GLN A 344 14.46 -6.57 -2.39
CA GLN A 344 15.69 -7.33 -2.18
C GLN A 344 16.92 -6.47 -2.53
N THR A 345 16.93 -5.83 -3.70
CA THR A 345 18.05 -4.98 -4.13
C THR A 345 18.22 -3.77 -3.21
N ALA A 346 17.13 -3.11 -2.80
CA ALA A 346 17.19 -1.99 -1.86
C ALA A 346 17.76 -2.39 -0.48
N LEU A 347 17.45 -3.59 0.01
CA LEU A 347 18.05 -4.15 1.23
C LEU A 347 19.56 -4.40 1.08
N LEU A 348 20.00 -4.95 -0.05
CA LEU A 348 21.42 -5.15 -0.33
C LEU A 348 22.18 -3.82 -0.37
N VAL A 349 21.59 -2.79 -1.03
CA VAL A 349 22.13 -1.44 -1.04
C VAL A 349 22.24 -0.86 0.38
N LEU A 350 21.19 -1.00 1.21
CA LEU A 350 21.21 -0.52 2.60
C LEU A 350 22.32 -1.18 3.44
N LEU A 351 22.57 -2.48 3.24
CA LEU A 351 23.63 -3.22 3.95
C LEU A 351 25.02 -2.76 3.52
N LEU A 352 25.22 -2.47 2.23
CA LEU A 352 26.51 -1.99 1.71
C LEU A 352 26.77 -0.51 2.04
N GLN A 353 25.72 0.33 2.13
CA GLN A 353 25.83 1.76 2.46
C GLN A 353 26.45 2.04 3.84
N ALA A 354 26.55 1.04 4.71
CA ALA A 354 27.18 1.17 6.02
C ALA A 354 28.69 1.45 5.92
N GLU A 355 29.36 1.01 4.86
CA GLU A 355 30.79 1.18 4.69
C GLU A 355 31.14 2.52 3.99
N PRO A 356 32.04 3.34 4.55
CA PRO A 356 32.48 4.58 3.91
C PRO A 356 33.07 4.32 2.52
N GLY A 357 32.59 5.05 1.51
CA GLY A 357 33.04 4.86 0.11
C GLY A 357 32.38 3.68 -0.61
N ALA A 358 31.51 2.90 0.02
CA ALA A 358 30.78 1.80 -0.63
C ALA A 358 29.98 2.26 -1.85
N SER A 359 29.53 3.52 -1.86
CA SER A 359 28.84 4.11 -3.00
C SER A 359 29.67 4.13 -4.29
N ASP A 360 31.01 4.08 -4.21
CA ASP A 360 31.93 4.07 -5.36
C ASP A 360 32.36 2.67 -5.81
N THR A 361 31.77 1.63 -5.23
CA THR A 361 32.10 0.24 -5.59
C THR A 361 31.32 -0.25 -6.81
N VAL A 362 31.94 -1.14 -7.60
CA VAL A 362 31.28 -1.79 -8.75
C VAL A 362 30.04 -2.56 -8.32
N ALA A 363 30.08 -3.22 -7.15
CA ALA A 363 28.94 -3.95 -6.61
C ALA A 363 27.73 -3.02 -6.34
N MET A 364 27.97 -1.80 -5.86
CA MET A 364 26.89 -0.82 -5.67
C MET A 364 26.31 -0.37 -7.02
N ASP A 365 27.17 -0.09 -8.00
CA ASP A 365 26.73 0.33 -9.34
C ASP A 365 25.90 -0.76 -10.03
N GLU A 366 26.26 -2.05 -9.86
CA GLU A 366 25.49 -3.19 -10.36
C GLU A 366 24.10 -3.27 -9.70
N LEU A 367 24.02 -3.19 -8.37
CA LEU A 367 22.75 -3.22 -7.65
C LEU A 367 21.82 -2.05 -8.05
N VAL A 368 22.36 -0.84 -8.13
CA VAL A 368 21.60 0.34 -8.56
C VAL A 368 21.09 0.16 -10.00
N SER A 369 21.94 -0.33 -10.90
CA SER A 369 21.58 -0.59 -12.30
C SER A 369 20.47 -1.63 -12.40
N ASP A 370 20.56 -2.72 -11.65
CA ASP A 370 19.55 -3.78 -11.59
C ASP A 370 18.20 -3.25 -11.11
N LEU A 371 18.18 -2.45 -10.04
CA LEU A 371 16.95 -1.84 -9.54
C LEU A 371 16.31 -0.91 -10.58
N ILE A 372 17.11 -0.07 -11.25
CA ILE A 372 16.59 0.82 -12.30
C ILE A 372 16.02 0.02 -13.47
N ASN A 373 16.67 -1.09 -13.85
CA ASN A 373 16.16 -1.97 -14.90
C ASN A 373 14.83 -2.62 -14.52
N LEU A 374 14.68 -3.06 -13.26
CA LEU A 374 13.39 -3.55 -12.74
C LEU A 374 12.30 -2.46 -12.80
N LEU A 375 12.63 -1.22 -12.39
CA LEU A 375 11.69 -0.09 -12.45
C LEU A 375 11.22 0.22 -13.88
N ARG A 376 12.10 0.09 -14.89
CA ARG A 376 11.75 0.29 -16.30
C ARG A 376 10.72 -0.72 -16.81
N MET A 377 10.65 -1.89 -16.18
CA MET A 377 9.75 -2.98 -16.56
C MET A 377 8.37 -2.88 -15.86
N ILE A 378 8.29 -2.19 -14.72
CA ILE A 378 7.04 -2.00 -13.98
C ILE A 378 6.26 -0.82 -14.59
N PRO A 379 5.02 -1.01 -15.06
CA PRO A 379 4.21 0.09 -15.57
C PRO A 379 3.75 1.03 -14.44
N VAL A 380 3.77 2.33 -14.68
CA VAL A 380 3.20 3.35 -13.75
C VAL A 380 1.73 3.06 -13.41
N GLU A 381 1.00 2.46 -14.35
CA GLU A 381 -0.41 2.10 -14.16
C GLU A 381 -0.63 0.89 -13.24
N SER A 382 0.42 0.18 -12.85
CA SER A 382 0.27 -0.89 -11.88
C SER A 382 -0.02 -0.40 -10.47
N ASN A 383 -0.79 -1.19 -9.71
CA ASN A 383 -1.05 -1.02 -8.29
C ASN A 383 0.18 -1.28 -7.41
N THR A 384 1.15 -2.06 -7.90
CA THR A 384 2.39 -2.35 -7.17
C THR A 384 3.24 -1.10 -6.93
N THR A 385 3.04 -0.05 -7.72
CA THR A 385 3.74 1.24 -7.55
C THR A 385 3.40 1.95 -6.25
N THR A 386 2.35 1.51 -5.53
CA THR A 386 1.96 2.09 -4.23
C THR A 386 3.04 1.90 -3.16
N VAL A 387 3.84 0.83 -3.23
CA VAL A 387 4.84 0.47 -2.21
C VAL A 387 6.27 0.89 -2.56
N LEU A 388 6.48 1.71 -3.59
CA LEU A 388 7.84 2.05 -4.07
C LEU A 388 8.55 3.16 -3.25
N ALA A 389 7.89 3.80 -2.30
CA ALA A 389 8.45 4.95 -1.58
C ALA A 389 9.74 4.60 -0.82
N TRP A 390 9.72 3.52 -0.05
CA TRP A 390 10.89 3.05 0.70
C TRP A 390 12.06 2.62 -0.18
N PRO A 391 11.93 1.68 -1.13
CA PRO A 391 13.08 1.23 -1.91
C PRO A 391 13.73 2.37 -2.71
N LEU A 392 12.93 3.28 -3.28
CA LEU A 392 13.46 4.45 -3.99
C LEU A 392 14.24 5.39 -3.07
N ALA A 393 13.71 5.69 -1.87
CA ALA A 393 14.39 6.54 -0.91
C ALA A 393 15.71 5.91 -0.42
N THR A 394 15.71 4.59 -0.19
CA THR A 394 16.88 3.85 0.30
C THR A 394 18.03 3.83 -0.71
N VAL A 395 17.74 3.66 -2.00
CA VAL A 395 18.80 3.61 -3.02
C VAL A 395 19.21 4.98 -3.55
N ALA A 396 18.40 6.02 -3.35
CA ALA A 396 18.66 7.37 -3.85
C ALA A 396 20.09 7.88 -3.60
N PRO A 397 20.71 7.71 -2.42
CA PRO A 397 22.07 8.20 -2.15
C PRO A 397 23.13 7.60 -3.07
N CYS A 398 22.89 6.40 -3.61
CA CYS A 398 23.82 5.68 -4.48
C CYS A 398 23.56 5.91 -5.97
N VAL A 399 22.47 6.60 -6.35
CA VAL A 399 22.18 6.91 -7.75
C VAL A 399 22.95 8.16 -8.17
N LYS A 400 24.07 7.99 -8.87
CA LYS A 400 24.95 9.10 -9.31
C LYS A 400 24.62 9.65 -10.69
N SER A 401 24.13 8.77 -11.56
CA SER A 401 23.85 9.06 -12.96
C SER A 401 22.69 10.05 -13.08
N GLY A 402 22.96 11.24 -13.62
CA GLY A 402 21.92 12.27 -13.80
C GLY A 402 20.76 11.82 -14.69
N THR A 403 21.01 10.90 -15.64
CA THR A 403 19.96 10.31 -16.47
C THR A 403 19.07 9.36 -15.67
N ASP A 404 19.63 8.59 -14.75
CA ASP A 404 18.85 7.67 -13.91
C ASP A 404 18.10 8.42 -12.81
N GLN A 405 18.70 9.46 -12.23
CA GLN A 405 18.00 10.39 -11.32
C GLN A 405 16.79 11.01 -12.02
N ALA A 406 16.96 11.52 -13.24
CA ALA A 406 15.88 12.09 -14.03
C ALA A 406 14.78 11.07 -14.35
N PHE A 407 15.16 9.84 -14.69
CA PHE A 407 14.21 8.74 -14.90
C PHE A 407 13.38 8.45 -13.64
N ILE A 408 14.03 8.30 -12.48
CA ILE A 408 13.35 8.01 -11.21
C ILE A 408 12.37 9.14 -10.86
N LEU A 409 12.77 10.41 -11.02
CA LEU A 409 11.86 11.55 -10.78
C LEU A 409 10.69 11.56 -11.74
N GLN A 410 10.92 11.31 -13.02
CA GLN A 410 9.85 11.24 -14.00
C GLN A 410 8.86 10.12 -13.68
N TYR A 411 9.38 8.94 -13.30
CA TYR A 411 8.60 7.78 -12.93
C TYR A 411 7.77 8.03 -11.66
N LEU A 412 8.42 8.46 -10.57
CA LEU A 412 7.75 8.76 -9.30
C LEU A 412 6.78 9.93 -9.45
N GLY A 413 7.13 10.97 -10.22
CA GLY A 413 6.23 12.07 -10.53
C GLY A 413 4.96 11.62 -11.25
N ALA A 414 5.05 10.63 -12.14
CA ALA A 414 3.87 10.03 -12.78
C ALA A 414 3.02 9.22 -11.77
N VAL A 415 3.66 8.49 -10.85
CA VAL A 415 2.99 7.79 -9.74
C VAL A 415 2.28 8.80 -8.80
N VAL A 416 2.93 9.91 -8.45
CA VAL A 416 2.36 11.01 -7.67
C VAL A 416 1.17 11.62 -8.40
N GLN A 417 1.22 11.80 -9.73
CA GLN A 417 0.08 12.31 -10.48
C GLN A 417 -1.12 11.35 -10.48
N LYS A 418 -0.86 10.04 -10.53
CA LYS A 418 -1.87 8.98 -10.50
C LYS A 418 -2.61 8.93 -9.16
N TYR A 419 -1.88 8.81 -8.06
CA TYR A 419 -2.48 8.60 -6.74
C TYR A 419 -2.69 9.88 -5.94
N ARG A 420 -1.83 10.88 -6.15
CA ARG A 420 -1.75 12.13 -5.37
C ARG A 420 -1.52 11.90 -3.87
N PHE A 421 -0.79 10.83 -3.57
CA PHE A 421 -0.40 10.48 -2.23
C PHE A 421 0.63 11.45 -1.68
N GLY A 422 0.40 11.89 -0.45
CA GLY A 422 1.24 12.83 0.26
C GLY A 422 2.65 12.29 0.49
N ASN A 423 2.77 11.08 1.04
CA ASN A 423 4.03 10.37 1.23
C ASN A 423 4.83 10.25 -0.07
N HIS A 424 4.21 9.91 -1.21
CA HIS A 424 4.94 9.84 -2.49
C HIS A 424 5.48 11.20 -2.93
N ARG A 425 4.73 12.29 -2.72
CA ARG A 425 5.20 13.65 -3.01
C ARG A 425 6.34 14.05 -2.07
N GLN A 426 6.24 13.72 -0.78
CA GLN A 426 7.30 13.96 0.19
C GLN A 426 8.56 13.15 -0.17
N THR A 427 8.40 11.90 -0.61
CA THR A 427 9.50 11.08 -1.16
C THR A 427 10.13 11.74 -2.38
N GLU A 428 9.35 12.19 -3.37
CA GLU A 428 9.89 12.90 -4.54
C GLU A 428 10.75 14.12 -4.14
N GLN A 429 10.28 14.92 -3.19
CA GLN A 429 11.02 16.06 -2.64
C GLN A 429 12.28 15.62 -1.88
N LEU A 430 12.21 14.51 -1.15
CA LEU A 430 13.33 13.92 -0.41
C LEU A 430 14.44 13.48 -1.37
N LEU A 431 14.11 12.77 -2.46
CA LEU A 431 15.09 12.36 -3.47
C LEU A 431 15.79 13.58 -4.10
N GLN A 432 15.02 14.61 -4.48
CA GLN A 432 15.58 15.85 -5.02
C GLN A 432 16.56 16.51 -4.04
N LEU A 433 16.20 16.56 -2.75
CA LEU A 433 17.08 17.11 -1.72
C LEU A 433 18.37 16.28 -1.58
N ILE A 434 18.27 14.96 -1.51
CA ILE A 434 19.42 14.06 -1.40
C ILE A 434 20.38 14.28 -2.57
N TRP A 435 19.88 14.32 -3.82
CA TRP A 435 20.74 14.52 -4.99
C TRP A 435 21.33 15.92 -5.10
N SER A 436 20.68 16.93 -4.53
CA SER A 436 21.22 18.29 -4.47
C SER A 436 22.34 18.47 -3.43
N ARG A 437 22.52 17.51 -2.51
CA ARG A 437 23.38 17.65 -1.33
C ARG A 437 24.28 16.44 -1.10
N ARG A 438 25.56 16.62 -1.45
CA ARG A 438 26.61 15.62 -1.22
C ARG A 438 26.78 15.24 0.25
N ASP A 439 26.64 16.21 1.17
CA ASP A 439 26.77 15.99 2.60
C ASP A 439 25.67 15.09 3.19
N LEU A 440 24.53 14.95 2.50
CA LEU A 440 23.48 13.99 2.84
C LEU A 440 23.80 12.61 2.24
N GLN A 441 24.27 12.55 0.99
CA GLN A 441 24.61 11.29 0.33
C GLN A 441 25.69 10.51 1.07
N GLU A 442 26.64 11.21 1.69
CA GLU A 442 27.75 10.63 2.46
C GLU A 442 27.35 10.12 3.86
N ARG A 443 26.07 10.26 4.25
CA ARG A 443 25.55 9.82 5.56
C ARG A 443 25.16 8.34 5.62
N GLY A 444 25.41 7.57 4.56
CA GLY A 444 25.11 6.13 4.50
C GLY A 444 23.68 5.82 4.99
N PRO A 445 23.49 4.93 5.97
CA PRO A 445 22.16 4.53 6.47
C PRO A 445 21.42 5.63 7.25
N TYR A 446 22.08 6.76 7.56
CA TYR A 446 21.46 7.94 8.16
C TYR A 446 21.01 8.99 7.13
N CYS A 447 21.20 8.74 5.83
CA CYS A 447 20.85 9.71 4.77
C CYS A 447 19.38 10.13 4.83
N ILE A 448 18.44 9.17 4.79
CA ILE A 448 16.99 9.42 4.81
C ILE A 448 16.56 10.24 6.03
N PRO A 449 16.79 9.78 7.28
CA PRO A 449 16.26 10.49 8.43
C PRO A 449 16.94 11.86 8.61
N ARG A 450 18.20 12.03 8.16
CA ARG A 450 18.87 13.34 8.18
C ARG A 450 18.33 14.29 7.11
N ALA A 451 18.01 13.77 5.92
CA ALA A 451 17.36 14.55 4.86
C ALA A 451 15.96 15.01 5.30
N MET A 452 15.18 14.15 5.98
CA MET A 452 13.90 14.50 6.61
C MET A 452 14.04 15.63 7.64
N GLU A 453 15.07 15.60 8.50
CA GLU A 453 15.34 16.69 9.43
C GLU A 453 15.66 18.02 8.75
N VAL A 454 16.42 17.98 7.65
CA VAL A 454 16.70 19.18 6.85
C VAL A 454 15.43 19.75 6.22
N GLN A 455 14.50 18.90 5.78
CA GLN A 455 13.21 19.34 5.26
C GLN A 455 12.27 19.87 6.36
N GLY A 456 12.57 19.59 7.62
CA GLY A 456 11.68 19.92 8.74
C GLY A 456 10.41 19.07 8.77
N CYS A 457 10.38 17.92 8.09
CA CYS A 457 9.25 17.00 8.08
C CYS A 457 9.73 15.55 8.23
N ARG A 458 9.05 14.78 9.08
CA ARG A 458 9.25 13.33 9.22
C ARG A 458 7.96 12.63 8.81
N PHE A 459 8.07 11.60 8.00
CA PHE A 459 6.93 10.87 7.46
C PHE A 459 7.30 9.40 7.22
N LEU A 460 6.30 8.53 7.12
CA LEU A 460 6.51 7.11 6.84
C LEU A 460 6.68 6.87 5.34
N LEU A 461 7.66 6.06 4.97
CA LEU A 461 7.93 5.63 3.58
C LEU A 461 7.06 4.42 3.16
N CYS A 462 5.83 4.38 3.66
CA CYS A 462 4.80 3.38 3.32
C CYS A 462 4.20 3.60 1.94
#